data_AF-A0A379YAV8-F1
#
_entry.id   AF-A0A379YAV8-F1
#
_cell.length_a   1.000
_cell.length_b   1.000
_cell.length_c   1.000
_cell.angle_alpha   90.00
_cell.angle_beta   90.00
_cell.angle_gamma   90.00
#
_symmetry.space_group_name_H-M   'P 1'
#
loop_
_entity.id
_entity.type
_entity.pdbx_description
1 polymer ?
#
loop_
_entity_poly.entity_id
_entity_poly.type
_entity_poly.pdbx_seq_one_letter_code
_entity_poly.pdbx_strand_id
1 'polypeptide(L)'
;MNSKEIEQEENKSLAVGVMQEYFPNGGRDHDHVCDLFDAISKGKIPGVLVASSSPPRAEMVEYIKTAIGEGYQPEHEAAISDLGVELLGDHSLNREYGKCWQWYNMGGGFHETCQRHKERSASFEEVARPLIKWLAENVHPHHTAIVTSIHAELLEGQSVVNTEEYLKD
;
A
#
# COMPACT_ATOMS: atom_id res chain seq x y z
N MET A 1 23.83 14.99 -27.44
CA MET A 1 23.11 15.08 -26.16
C MET A 1 21.78 14.41 -26.34
N ASN A 2 21.42 13.51 -25.44
CA ASN A 2 20.22 12.68 -25.53
C ASN A 2 18.99 13.54 -25.19
N SER A 3 17.84 13.36 -25.87
CA SER A 3 16.66 14.23 -25.66
C SER A 3 16.16 14.23 -24.21
N LYS A 4 16.36 13.12 -23.49
CA LYS A 4 16.04 12.97 -22.06
C LYS A 4 16.96 13.77 -21.13
N GLU A 5 18.22 13.97 -21.52
CA GLU A 5 19.18 14.77 -20.73
C GLU A 5 18.82 16.26 -20.82
N ILE A 6 18.35 16.70 -22.00
CA ILE A 6 17.93 18.08 -22.25
C ILE A 6 16.70 18.44 -21.40
N GLU A 7 15.66 17.59 -21.38
CA GLU A 7 14.46 17.82 -20.55
C GLU A 7 14.78 17.84 -19.04
N GLN A 8 15.73 17.03 -18.58
CA GLN A 8 16.15 17.02 -17.17
C GLN A 8 16.91 18.29 -16.79
N GLU A 9 17.75 18.80 -17.69
CA GLU A 9 18.51 20.03 -17.50
C GLU A 9 17.60 21.27 -17.48
N GLU A 10 16.58 21.31 -18.35
CA GLU A 10 15.54 22.35 -18.33
C GLU A 10 14.74 22.36 -17.03
N ASN A 11 14.30 21.19 -16.56
CA ASN A 11 13.59 21.05 -15.29
C ASN A 11 14.44 21.46 -14.09
N LYS A 12 15.74 21.14 -14.11
CA LYS A 12 16.69 21.60 -13.09
C LYS A 12 16.81 23.12 -13.12
N SER A 13 16.94 23.72 -14.30
CA SER A 13 17.04 25.17 -14.46
C SER A 13 15.78 25.89 -13.97
N LEU A 14 14.59 25.36 -14.24
CA LEU A 14 13.32 25.90 -13.75
C LEU A 14 13.22 25.81 -12.22
N ALA A 15 13.54 24.66 -11.63
CA ALA A 15 13.51 24.47 -10.18
C ALA A 15 14.48 25.41 -9.45
N VAL A 16 15.69 25.59 -10.00
CA VAL A 16 16.70 26.53 -9.46
C VAL A 16 16.24 27.98 -9.61
N GLY A 17 15.62 28.33 -10.74
CA GLY A 17 15.07 29.68 -10.96
C GLY A 17 14.00 30.06 -9.93
N VAL A 18 13.06 29.14 -9.66
CA VAL A 18 12.03 29.34 -8.62
C VAL A 18 12.68 29.46 -7.24
N MET A 19 13.67 28.62 -6.91
CA MET A 19 14.37 28.71 -5.62
C MET A 19 15.14 30.04 -5.44
N GLN A 20 15.72 30.60 -6.50
CA GLN A 20 16.41 31.90 -6.44
C GLN A 20 15.45 33.07 -6.26
N GLU A 21 14.23 32.98 -6.78
CA GLU A 21 13.19 34.00 -6.59
C GLU A 21 12.78 34.11 -5.10
N TYR A 22 12.70 32.97 -4.40
CA TYR A 22 12.38 32.95 -2.96
C TYR A 22 13.60 33.20 -2.07
N PHE A 23 14.81 32.89 -2.53
CA PHE A 23 16.06 33.05 -1.78
C PHE A 23 17.11 33.85 -2.57
N PRO A 24 16.97 35.19 -2.64
CA PRO A 24 17.74 36.06 -3.53
C PRO A 24 19.26 36.09 -3.30
N ASN A 25 19.74 35.62 -2.15
CA ASN A 25 21.17 35.53 -1.86
C ASN A 25 21.72 34.10 -1.90
N GLY A 26 20.94 33.12 -2.38
CA GLY A 26 21.33 31.71 -2.38
C GLY A 26 21.81 31.32 -0.98
N GLY A 27 20.87 31.00 -0.09
CA GLY A 27 21.22 30.55 1.26
C GLY A 27 22.34 29.49 1.23
N ARG A 28 23.07 29.35 2.34
CA ARG A 28 24.29 28.54 2.49
C ARG A 28 24.23 27.09 1.96
N ASP A 29 23.02 26.62 1.65
CA ASP A 29 22.68 25.27 1.23
C ASP A 29 22.24 25.16 -0.25
N HIS A 30 22.25 26.25 -1.04
CA HIS A 30 21.86 26.24 -2.47
C HIS A 30 22.69 25.24 -3.28
N ASP A 31 24.00 25.25 -3.08
CA ASP A 31 24.93 24.35 -3.77
C ASP A 31 24.70 22.89 -3.32
N HIS A 32 24.43 22.67 -2.03
CA HIS A 32 24.12 21.35 -1.50
C HIS A 32 22.81 20.77 -2.07
N VAL A 33 21.79 21.61 -2.30
CA VAL A 33 20.53 21.18 -2.92
C VAL A 33 20.73 20.81 -4.39
N CYS A 34 21.52 21.59 -5.13
CA CYS A 34 21.87 21.27 -6.52
C CYS A 34 22.69 19.97 -6.62
N ASP A 35 23.66 19.79 -5.72
CA ASP A 35 24.48 18.57 -5.63
C ASP A 35 23.64 17.35 -5.26
N LEU A 36 22.66 17.51 -4.36
CA LEU A 36 21.70 16.47 -4.01
C LEU A 36 20.83 16.08 -5.21
N PHE A 37 20.30 17.06 -5.94
CA PHE A 37 19.52 16.81 -7.16
C PHE A 37 20.35 16.05 -8.19
N ASP A 38 21.62 16.44 -8.38
CA ASP A 38 22.53 15.74 -9.28
C ASP A 38 22.89 14.33 -8.78
N ALA A 39 23.00 14.13 -7.46
CA ALA A 39 23.24 12.82 -6.87
C ALA A 39 22.02 11.89 -7.04
N ILE A 40 20.80 12.42 -6.93
CA ILE A 40 19.54 11.70 -7.19
C ILE A 40 19.44 11.33 -8.67
N SER A 41 19.66 12.30 -9.58
CA SER A 41 19.68 12.07 -11.02
C SER A 41 20.73 11.02 -11.43
N LYS A 42 21.90 11.04 -10.80
CA LYS A 42 22.98 10.07 -11.03
C LYS A 42 22.79 8.74 -10.26
N GLY A 43 21.68 8.56 -9.54
CA GLY A 43 21.35 7.33 -8.80
C GLY A 43 22.32 6.98 -7.68
N LYS A 44 23.03 7.96 -7.11
CA LYS A 44 24.07 7.74 -6.10
C LYS A 44 23.54 7.51 -4.68
N ILE A 45 22.23 7.65 -4.45
CA ILE A 45 21.61 7.52 -3.13
C ILE A 45 21.03 6.11 -2.96
N PRO A 46 21.60 5.26 -2.09
CA PRO A 46 21.08 3.93 -1.84
C PRO A 46 19.66 4.02 -1.26
N GLY A 47 18.71 3.31 -1.88
CA GLY A 47 17.29 3.27 -1.47
C GLY A 47 16.35 4.24 -2.19
N VAL A 48 16.87 5.17 -3.00
CA VAL A 48 16.04 6.07 -3.84
C VAL A 48 16.04 5.54 -5.27
N LEU A 49 15.00 4.78 -5.64
CA LEU A 49 14.79 4.34 -7.02
C LEU A 49 14.16 5.50 -7.81
N VAL A 50 14.97 6.23 -8.57
CA VAL A 50 14.44 7.17 -9.57
C VAL A 50 13.90 6.33 -10.74
N ALA A 51 12.61 6.04 -10.71
CA ALA A 51 11.92 5.39 -11.82
C ALA A 51 11.89 6.36 -13.02
N SER A 52 12.92 6.31 -13.85
CA SER A 52 12.95 7.04 -15.11
C SER A 52 12.16 6.27 -16.18
N SER A 53 11.20 6.98 -16.80
CA SER A 53 10.18 6.53 -17.76
C SER A 53 9.16 5.54 -17.20
N SER A 54 7.89 5.93 -17.28
CA SER A 54 6.76 5.03 -17.10
C SER A 54 6.96 3.75 -17.92
N PRO A 55 6.53 2.58 -17.41
CA PRO A 55 6.70 1.33 -18.10
C PRO A 55 6.08 1.38 -19.50
N PRO A 56 6.58 0.57 -20.46
CA PRO A 56 6.01 0.47 -21.79
C PRO A 56 4.49 0.31 -21.74
N ARG A 57 3.79 0.93 -22.71
CA ARG A 57 2.31 0.92 -22.79
C ARG A 57 1.71 -0.47 -22.55
N ALA A 58 2.30 -1.51 -23.12
CA ALA A 58 1.86 -2.90 -22.99
C ALA A 58 1.88 -3.39 -21.52
N GLU A 59 2.92 -3.06 -20.77
CA GLU A 59 3.05 -3.45 -19.37
C GLU A 59 2.04 -2.71 -18.48
N MET A 60 1.79 -1.42 -18.73
CA MET A 60 0.76 -0.66 -18.01
C MET A 60 -0.64 -1.23 -18.23
N VAL A 61 -0.95 -1.66 -19.47
CA VAL A 61 -2.23 -2.27 -19.81
C VAL A 61 -2.42 -3.60 -19.07
N GLU A 62 -1.42 -4.49 -19.10
CA GLU A 62 -1.48 -5.77 -18.40
C GLU A 62 -1.60 -5.60 -16.88
N TYR A 63 -0.90 -4.61 -16.31
CA TYR A 63 -0.99 -4.28 -14.90
C TYR A 63 -2.42 -3.88 -14.49
N ILE A 64 -3.07 -3.02 -15.28
CA ILE A 64 -4.44 -2.58 -15.02
C ILE A 64 -5.44 -3.73 -15.22
N LYS A 65 -5.29 -4.56 -16.25
CA LYS A 65 -6.14 -5.76 -16.46
C LYS A 65 -6.07 -6.72 -15.29
N THR A 66 -4.86 -6.99 -14.81
CA THR A 66 -4.63 -7.85 -13.63
C THR A 66 -5.36 -7.28 -12.42
N ALA A 67 -5.22 -5.97 -12.18
CA ALA A 67 -5.91 -5.29 -11.09
C ALA A 67 -7.44 -5.36 -11.21
N ILE A 68 -8.00 -5.20 -12.41
CA ILE A 68 -9.44 -5.34 -12.66
C ILE A 68 -9.90 -6.77 -12.31
N GLY A 69 -9.12 -7.79 -12.69
CA GLY A 69 -9.36 -9.17 -12.29
C GLY A 69 -9.33 -9.40 -10.77
N GLU A 70 -8.54 -8.60 -10.05
CA GLU A 70 -8.47 -8.59 -8.58
C GLU A 70 -9.51 -7.70 -7.89
N GLY A 71 -10.36 -7.01 -8.66
CA GLY A 71 -11.45 -6.17 -8.15
C GLY A 71 -11.19 -4.67 -8.14
N TYR A 72 -10.13 -4.19 -8.80
CA TYR A 72 -9.94 -2.76 -9.07
C TYR A 72 -11.08 -2.24 -9.95
N GLN A 73 -11.68 -1.12 -9.58
CA GLN A 73 -12.75 -0.45 -10.33
C GLN A 73 -12.19 0.84 -10.96
N PRO A 74 -11.91 0.86 -12.27
CA PRO A 74 -11.46 2.06 -12.97
C PRO A 74 -12.56 3.14 -12.97
N GLU A 75 -12.17 4.40 -12.79
CA GLU A 75 -13.12 5.52 -12.83
C GLU A 75 -13.55 5.87 -14.25
N HIS A 76 -12.71 5.56 -15.24
CA HIS A 76 -13.00 5.89 -16.62
C HIS A 76 -13.96 4.86 -17.22
N GLU A 77 -15.13 5.31 -17.70
CA GLU A 77 -16.18 4.44 -18.25
C GLU A 77 -15.67 3.49 -19.36
N ALA A 78 -14.71 3.95 -20.17
CA ALA A 78 -14.08 3.16 -21.22
C ALA A 78 -13.10 2.10 -20.68
N ALA A 79 -12.60 2.24 -19.45
CA ALA A 79 -11.65 1.32 -18.81
C ALA A 79 -12.35 0.24 -17.97
N ILE A 80 -13.69 0.25 -17.88
CA ILE A 80 -14.49 -0.69 -17.07
C ILE A 80 -14.38 -2.14 -17.57
N SER A 81 -13.93 -2.37 -18.81
CA SER A 81 -13.74 -3.70 -19.39
C SER A 81 -12.31 -3.93 -19.84
N ASP A 82 -11.82 -5.18 -19.73
CA ASP A 82 -10.49 -5.62 -20.17
C ASP A 82 -10.12 -5.17 -21.60
N LEU A 83 -11.12 -5.10 -22.49
CA LEU A 83 -10.97 -4.70 -23.89
C LEU A 83 -10.79 -3.19 -24.07
N GLY A 84 -11.25 -2.40 -23.10
CA GLY A 84 -11.28 -0.94 -23.18
C GLY A 84 -9.99 -0.26 -22.71
N VAL A 85 -9.24 -0.91 -21.80
CA VAL A 85 -7.92 -0.44 -21.33
C VAL A 85 -6.93 -0.32 -22.49
N GLU A 86 -7.03 -1.23 -23.48
CA GLU A 86 -6.20 -1.23 -24.69
C GLU A 86 -6.51 -0.08 -25.65
N LEU A 87 -7.67 0.56 -25.56
CA LEU A 87 -8.09 1.66 -26.44
C LEU A 87 -7.81 3.04 -25.82
N LEU A 88 -7.26 3.10 -24.61
CA LEU A 88 -6.95 4.35 -23.93
C LEU A 88 -5.75 5.06 -24.58
N GLY A 89 -5.86 6.37 -24.75
CA GLY A 89 -4.74 7.23 -25.11
C GLY A 89 -3.70 7.28 -23.98
N ASP A 90 -2.44 7.56 -24.33
CA ASP A 90 -1.30 7.45 -23.40
C ASP A 90 -1.47 8.30 -22.13
N HIS A 91 -2.06 9.49 -22.24
CA HIS A 91 -2.33 10.34 -21.07
C HIS A 91 -3.35 9.72 -20.11
N SER A 92 -4.43 9.12 -20.64
CA SER A 92 -5.45 8.45 -19.83
C SER A 92 -4.94 7.14 -19.23
N LEU A 93 -4.11 6.40 -19.97
CA LEU A 93 -3.49 5.16 -19.51
C LEU A 93 -2.53 5.41 -18.33
N ASN A 94 -1.65 6.41 -18.44
CA ASN A 94 -0.74 6.76 -17.35
C ASN A 94 -1.51 7.22 -16.08
N ARG A 95 -2.64 7.91 -16.26
CA ARG A 95 -3.50 8.35 -15.15
C ARG A 95 -4.14 7.17 -14.42
N GLU A 96 -4.72 6.22 -15.14
CA GLU A 96 -5.32 5.02 -14.53
C GLU A 96 -4.25 4.09 -13.95
N TYR A 97 -3.07 4.00 -14.57
CA TYR A 97 -1.92 3.29 -14.02
C TYR A 97 -1.51 3.87 -12.65
N GLY A 98 -1.42 5.19 -12.53
CA GLY A 98 -1.11 5.86 -11.26
C GLY A 98 -2.13 5.58 -10.15
N LYS A 99 -3.42 5.56 -10.50
CA LYS A 99 -4.49 5.21 -9.54
C LYS A 99 -4.49 3.73 -9.15
N CYS A 100 -4.27 2.85 -10.11
CA CYS A 100 -4.13 1.41 -9.87
C CYS A 100 -2.95 1.15 -8.92
N TRP A 101 -1.82 1.82 -9.14
CA TRP A 101 -0.67 1.76 -8.23
C TRP A 101 -1.01 2.26 -6.83
N GLN A 102 -1.72 3.40 -6.72
CA GLN A 102 -2.19 3.91 -5.44
C GLN A 102 -3.16 2.94 -4.74
N TRP A 103 -4.05 2.29 -5.48
CA TRP A 103 -4.98 1.29 -4.95
C TRP A 103 -4.25 0.09 -4.34
N TYR A 104 -3.24 -0.45 -5.03
CA TYR A 104 -2.38 -1.49 -4.47
C TYR A 104 -1.65 -1.03 -3.20
N ASN A 105 -1.11 0.20 -3.20
CA ASN A 105 -0.41 0.75 -2.04
C ASN A 105 -1.34 0.98 -0.83
N MET A 106 -2.65 1.18 -1.08
CA MET A 106 -3.68 1.29 -0.06
C MET A 106 -4.25 -0.08 0.40
N GLY A 107 -3.63 -1.19 -0.01
CA GLY A 107 -4.06 -2.53 0.37
C GLY A 107 -5.14 -3.12 -0.52
N GLY A 108 -5.37 -2.55 -1.71
CA GLY A 108 -6.12 -3.18 -2.78
C GLY A 108 -5.42 -4.44 -3.31
N GLY A 109 -6.19 -5.29 -3.99
CA GLY A 109 -5.71 -6.49 -4.66
C GLY A 109 -5.66 -7.74 -3.78
N PHE A 110 -5.29 -8.86 -4.38
CA PHE A 110 -5.13 -10.13 -3.67
C PHE A 110 -3.76 -10.18 -2.99
N HIS A 111 -3.57 -9.38 -1.95
CA HIS A 111 -2.32 -9.38 -1.18
C HIS A 111 -2.05 -10.77 -0.57
N GLU A 112 -0.80 -11.26 -0.64
CA GLU A 112 -0.35 -12.50 0.02
C GLU A 112 -0.68 -12.54 1.52
N THR A 113 -0.83 -11.37 2.16
CA THR A 113 -1.29 -11.26 3.55
C THR A 113 -2.68 -11.88 3.72
N CYS A 114 -3.59 -11.70 2.77
CA CYS A 114 -4.95 -12.24 2.84
C CYS A 114 -4.98 -13.77 2.75
N GLN A 115 -4.11 -14.38 1.93
CA GLN A 115 -3.93 -15.85 1.89
C GLN A 115 -3.33 -16.39 3.18
N ARG A 116 -2.26 -15.76 3.68
CA ARG A 116 -1.62 -16.15 4.95
C ARG A 116 -2.57 -16.05 6.14
N HIS A 117 -3.45 -15.06 6.15
CA HIS A 117 -4.52 -14.94 7.14
C HIS A 117 -5.54 -16.08 7.02
N LYS A 118 -5.92 -16.48 5.81
CA LYS A 118 -6.90 -17.55 5.57
C LYS A 118 -6.36 -18.95 5.94
N GLU A 119 -5.10 -19.24 5.59
CA GLU A 119 -4.41 -20.49 5.95
C GLU A 119 -4.14 -20.59 7.46
N ARG A 120 -3.77 -19.47 8.10
CA ARG A 120 -3.59 -19.41 9.55
C ARG A 120 -4.91 -19.58 10.31
N SER A 121 -6.00 -19.02 9.79
CA SER A 121 -7.34 -19.22 10.37
C SER A 121 -7.81 -20.68 10.25
N ALA A 122 -7.54 -21.34 9.12
CA ALA A 122 -7.89 -22.75 8.94
C ALA A 122 -7.13 -23.67 9.92
N SER A 123 -5.81 -23.51 10.04
CA SER A 123 -5.00 -24.28 10.99
C SER A 123 -5.36 -23.98 12.46
N PHE A 124 -5.74 -22.74 12.78
CA PHE A 124 -6.25 -22.39 14.10
C PHE A 124 -7.59 -23.08 14.40
N GLU A 125 -8.50 -23.13 13.44
CA GLU A 125 -9.81 -23.77 13.61
C GLU A 125 -9.67 -25.27 13.93
N GLU A 126 -8.74 -25.96 13.26
CA GLU A 126 -8.46 -27.38 13.50
C GLU A 126 -8.04 -27.66 14.95
N VAL A 127 -7.23 -26.77 15.56
CA VAL A 127 -6.79 -26.92 16.96
C VAL A 127 -7.80 -26.36 17.97
N ALA A 128 -8.61 -25.36 17.59
CA ALA A 128 -9.62 -24.77 18.47
C ALA A 128 -10.84 -25.68 18.65
N ARG A 129 -11.24 -26.42 17.60
CA ARG A 129 -12.39 -27.35 17.65
C ARG A 129 -12.32 -28.39 18.78
N PRO A 130 -11.22 -29.13 19.00
CA PRO A 130 -11.13 -30.07 20.11
C PRO A 130 -11.16 -29.38 21.48
N LEU A 131 -10.58 -28.18 21.61
CA LEU A 131 -10.65 -27.38 22.83
C LEU A 131 -12.10 -26.98 23.14
N ILE A 132 -12.84 -26.49 22.14
CA ILE A 132 -14.26 -26.12 22.28
C ILE A 132 -15.10 -27.35 22.66
N LYS A 133 -14.85 -28.50 22.02
CA LYS A 133 -15.54 -29.75 22.35
C LYS A 133 -15.32 -30.14 23.81
N TRP A 134 -14.07 -30.09 24.29
CA TRP A 134 -13.75 -30.42 25.68
C TRP A 134 -14.44 -29.47 26.66
N LEU A 135 -14.46 -28.17 26.35
CA LEU A 135 -15.16 -27.17 27.16
C LEU A 135 -16.66 -27.47 27.24
N ALA A 136 -17.30 -27.79 26.11
CA ALA A 136 -18.73 -28.07 26.07
C ALA A 136 -19.13 -29.34 26.85
N GLU A 137 -18.24 -30.34 26.92
CA GLU A 137 -18.49 -31.61 27.62
C GLU A 137 -18.20 -31.53 29.13
N ASN A 138 -17.27 -30.67 29.56
CA ASN A 138 -16.73 -30.69 30.94
C ASN A 138 -17.01 -29.42 31.77
N VAL A 139 -17.38 -28.30 31.15
CA VAL A 139 -17.61 -27.02 31.87
C VAL A 139 -18.90 -26.33 31.43
N HIS A 140 -19.42 -25.45 32.29
CA HIS A 140 -20.65 -24.70 31.99
C HIS A 140 -20.37 -23.49 31.07
N PRO A 141 -21.39 -22.97 30.35
CA PRO A 141 -21.23 -21.95 29.30
C PRO A 141 -20.61 -20.61 29.71
N HIS A 142 -20.42 -20.36 31.01
CA HIS A 142 -19.82 -19.12 31.54
C HIS A 142 -18.33 -19.28 31.87
N HIS A 143 -17.70 -20.33 31.35
CA HIS A 143 -16.27 -20.50 31.41
C HIS A 143 -15.59 -19.88 30.20
N THR A 144 -14.46 -19.21 30.44
CA THR A 144 -13.59 -18.65 29.41
C THR A 144 -12.23 -19.31 29.50
N ALA A 145 -11.70 -19.82 28.39
CA ALA A 145 -10.35 -20.37 28.32
C ALA A 145 -9.44 -19.40 27.55
N ILE A 146 -8.30 -19.04 28.15
CA ILE A 146 -7.28 -18.18 27.53
C ILE A 146 -6.03 -19.03 27.31
N VAL A 147 -5.58 -19.12 26.06
CA VAL A 147 -4.41 -19.93 25.69
C VAL A 147 -3.34 -19.02 25.10
N THR A 148 -2.15 -19.09 25.66
CA THR A 148 -0.92 -18.43 25.19
C THR A 148 0.08 -19.49 24.74
N SER A 149 1.22 -19.08 24.18
CA SER A 149 2.24 -20.01 23.69
C SER A 149 2.85 -20.93 24.75
N ILE A 150 2.71 -20.60 26.05
CA ILE A 150 3.31 -21.36 27.16
C ILE A 150 2.34 -21.70 28.29
N HIS A 151 1.12 -21.16 28.25
CA HIS A 151 0.20 -21.22 29.38
C HIS A 151 -1.26 -21.24 28.91
N ALA A 152 -2.11 -21.96 29.65
CA ALA A 152 -3.55 -22.00 29.44
C ALA A 152 -4.28 -21.78 30.78
N GLU A 153 -5.20 -20.82 30.79
CA GLU A 153 -6.03 -20.44 31.95
C GLU A 153 -7.48 -20.77 31.66
N LEU A 154 -8.21 -21.22 32.68
CA LEU A 154 -9.65 -21.44 32.65
C LEU A 154 -10.29 -20.59 33.75
N LEU A 155 -11.16 -19.67 33.34
CA LEU A 155 -11.77 -18.65 34.19
C LEU A 155 -13.29 -18.87 34.25
N GLU A 156 -13.89 -18.73 35.43
CA GLU A 156 -15.33 -18.76 35.63
C GLU A 156 -15.84 -17.35 35.95
N GLY A 157 -16.75 -16.83 35.13
CA GLY A 157 -17.39 -15.54 35.39
C GLY A 157 -18.61 -15.71 36.31
N GLN A 158 -18.56 -15.17 37.53
CA GLN A 158 -19.71 -15.18 38.46
C GLN A 158 -20.67 -14.00 38.26
N SER A 159 -20.18 -12.82 37.92
CA SER A 159 -21.00 -11.62 37.66
C SER A 159 -20.29 -10.72 36.65
N VAL A 160 -21.02 -10.25 35.65
CA VAL A 160 -20.52 -9.34 34.61
C VAL A 160 -21.49 -8.16 34.53
N VAL A 161 -20.97 -6.94 34.68
CA VAL A 161 -21.72 -5.69 34.52
C VAL A 161 -20.94 -4.81 33.56
N ASN A 162 -21.51 -4.54 32.39
CA ASN A 162 -20.95 -3.61 31.42
C ASN A 162 -21.62 -2.24 31.61
N THR A 163 -20.86 -1.17 31.77
CA THR A 163 -21.39 0.20 31.81
C THR A 163 -20.48 1.18 31.08
N GLU A 164 -21.10 2.06 30.31
CA GLU A 164 -20.46 3.19 29.61
C GLU A 164 -20.74 4.53 30.33
N GLU A 165 -21.53 4.51 31.41
CA GLU A 165 -22.02 5.69 32.13
C GLU A 165 -20.90 6.59 32.69
N TYR A 166 -19.70 6.04 32.87
CA TYR A 166 -18.56 6.74 33.45
C TYR A 166 -17.45 7.07 32.44
N LEU A 167 -17.68 6.85 31.15
CA LEU A 167 -16.75 7.30 30.11
C LEU A 167 -16.85 8.82 29.99
N LYS A 168 -15.72 9.50 30.22
CA LYS A 168 -15.58 10.93 29.91
C LYS A 168 -15.09 11.06 28.47
N ASP A 169 -15.75 11.92 27.70
CA ASP A 169 -15.36 12.32 26.34
C ASP A 169 -13.89 12.77 26.25
#